data_AF-A0A837BRK5-F1
#
_entry.id   AF-A0A837BRK5-F1
#
_cell.length_a   1.000
_cell.length_b   1.000
_cell.length_c   1.000
_cell.angle_alpha   90.00
_cell.angle_beta   90.00
_cell.angle_gamma   90.00
#
_symmetry.space_group_name_H-M   'P 1'
#
loop_
_entity.id
_entity.type
_entity.pdbx_description
1 polymer ?
#
loop_
_entity_poly.entity_id
_entity_poly.type
_entity_poly.pdbx_seq_one_letter_code
_entity_poly.pdbx_strand_id
1 'polypeptide(L)'
;MNYSTYFSNKSTAAITKDLIGRPLTYNDGQNIMGGYIVEAEAYLGVKDRAAHSYSGHRSPANEGLYRKGGTIYIYAQRQYFFFDVATQEYNEPQGVLIRAIEPV
;
A
#
# COMPACT_ATOMS: atom_id res chain seq x y z
N MET A 1 11.95 -6.27 11.84
CA MET A 1 11.57 -4.92 11.35
C MET A 1 10.16 -4.63 11.84
N ASN A 2 9.90 -3.49 12.49
CA ASN A 2 8.53 -3.11 12.85
C ASN A 2 7.89 -2.45 11.61
N TYR A 3 7.06 -3.20 10.88
CA TYR A 3 6.42 -2.70 9.67
C TYR A 3 5.51 -1.51 9.94
N SER A 4 4.82 -1.49 11.09
CA SER A 4 3.95 -0.37 11.46
C SER A 4 4.74 0.94 11.53
N THR A 5 5.90 0.92 12.18
CA THR A 5 6.79 2.09 12.28
C THR A 5 7.36 2.48 10.92
N TYR A 6 7.75 1.50 10.09
CA TYR A 6 8.30 1.77 8.77
C TYR A 6 7.30 2.51 7.87
N PHE A 7 6.02 2.12 7.90
CA PHE A 7 4.98 2.71 7.05
C PHE A 7 4.36 4.00 7.62
N SER A 8 4.73 4.44 8.83
CA SER A 8 4.21 5.68 9.43
C SER A 8 5.25 6.76 9.72
N ASN A 9 6.55 6.44 9.70
CA ASN A 9 7.60 7.39 10.12
C ASN A 9 8.13 8.35 9.04
N LYS A 10 7.66 8.22 7.80
CA LYS A 10 8.07 9.04 6.64
C LYS A 10 6.82 9.45 5.84
N SER A 11 6.97 10.43 4.96
CA SER A 11 5.89 10.76 4.02
C SER A 11 5.61 9.59 3.09
N THR A 12 4.35 9.46 2.64
CA THR A 12 3.94 8.38 1.72
C THR A 12 4.79 8.37 0.46
N ALA A 13 5.10 9.53 -0.13
CA ALA A 13 6.00 9.63 -1.28
C ALA A 13 7.43 9.10 -1.00
N ALA A 14 7.97 9.38 0.20
CA ALA A 14 9.29 8.86 0.59
C ALA A 14 9.27 7.35 0.81
N ILE A 15 8.18 6.82 1.39
CA ILE A 15 7.95 5.38 1.54
C ILE A 15 7.84 4.71 0.17
N THR A 16 7.04 5.25 -0.76
CA THR A 16 6.89 4.73 -2.13
C THR A 16 8.23 4.62 -2.83
N LYS A 17 9.09 5.65 -2.75
CA LYS A 17 10.43 5.62 -3.34
C LYS A 17 11.33 4.57 -2.67
N ASP A 18 11.28 4.45 -1.35
CA ASP A 18 12.06 3.48 -0.56
C ASP A 18 11.60 2.03 -0.78
N LEU A 19 10.36 1.82 -1.23
CA LEU A 19 9.85 0.50 -1.58
C LEU A 19 10.43 -0.04 -2.90
N ILE A 20 10.86 0.82 -3.82
CA ILE A 20 11.48 0.38 -5.07
C ILE A 20 12.77 -0.40 -4.76
N GLY A 21 12.90 -1.60 -5.32
CA GLY A 21 14.00 -2.53 -5.07
C GLY A 21 13.83 -3.38 -3.81
N ARG A 22 12.73 -3.23 -3.04
CA ARG A 22 12.46 -4.10 -1.89
C ARG A 22 11.73 -5.38 -2.31
N PRO A 23 11.96 -6.50 -1.62
CA PRO A 23 11.27 -7.74 -1.92
C PRO A 23 9.80 -7.68 -1.48
N LEU A 24 8.91 -8.17 -2.35
CA LEU A 24 7.55 -8.57 -2.03
C LEU A 24 7.46 -10.09 -2.20
N THR A 25 7.22 -10.79 -1.09
CA THR A 25 7.15 -12.25 -1.09
C THR A 25 5.86 -12.74 -0.43
N TYR A 26 5.35 -13.84 -0.97
CA TYR A 26 4.26 -14.60 -0.42
C TYR A 26 4.75 -16.02 -0.15
N ASN A 27 4.45 -16.54 1.04
CA ASN A 27 4.79 -17.88 1.46
C ASN A 27 3.49 -18.64 1.77
N ASP A 28 3.21 -19.69 1.00
CA ASP A 28 2.02 -20.54 1.16
C ASP A 28 2.25 -21.71 2.15
N GLY A 29 3.44 -21.77 2.76
CA GLY A 29 3.90 -22.84 3.65
C GLY A 29 4.74 -23.91 2.95
N GLN A 30 4.75 -23.96 1.61
CA GLN A 30 5.51 -24.91 0.81
C GLN A 30 6.53 -24.21 -0.10
N ASN A 31 6.12 -23.09 -0.69
CA ASN A 31 6.92 -22.30 -1.62
C ASN A 31 6.95 -20.84 -1.18
N ILE A 32 8.05 -20.18 -1.50
CA ILE A 32 8.13 -18.71 -1.47
C ILE A 32 8.07 -18.25 -2.92
N MET A 33 7.09 -17.42 -3.22
CA MET A 33 6.93 -16.77 -4.53
C MET A 33 7.02 -15.26 -4.34
N GLY A 34 7.62 -14.55 -5.29
CA GLY A 34 7.77 -13.11 -5.16
C GLY A 34 8.75 -12.50 -6.14
N GLY A 35 9.18 -11.30 -5.82
CA GLY A 35 10.06 -10.50 -6.65
C GLY A 35 10.44 -9.19 -5.99
N TYR A 36 11.18 -8.36 -6.69
CA TYR A 36 11.50 -7.00 -6.25
C TYR A 36 10.48 -6.01 -6.78
N ILE A 37 10.01 -5.09 -5.94
CA ILE A 37 9.09 -4.03 -6.37
C ILE A 37 9.83 -3.09 -7.33
N VAL A 38 9.32 -2.94 -8.57
CA VAL A 38 9.92 -2.09 -9.60
C VAL A 38 9.03 -0.90 -9.98
N GLU A 39 7.75 -0.94 -9.62
CA GLU A 39 6.81 0.16 -9.85
C GLU A 39 5.82 0.27 -8.69
N ALA A 40 5.62 1.49 -8.18
CA ALA A 40 4.67 1.79 -7.12
C ALA A 40 4.13 3.23 -7.26
N GLU A 41 2.90 3.45 -6.81
CA GLU A 41 2.23 4.76 -6.84
C GLU A 41 1.85 5.22 -5.43
N ALA A 42 2.08 6.50 -5.13
CA ALA A 42 1.69 7.12 -3.87
C ALA A 42 0.32 7.79 -4.00
N TYR A 43 -0.60 7.48 -3.08
CA TYR A 43 -1.89 8.15 -2.96
C TYR A 43 -1.94 8.98 -1.69
N LEU A 44 -2.13 10.30 -1.82
CA LEU A 44 -2.00 11.27 -0.71
C LEU A 44 -3.31 11.54 0.04
N GLY A 45 -4.18 10.55 0.04
CA GLY A 45 -5.39 10.51 0.86
C GLY A 45 -6.37 11.64 0.56
N VAL A 46 -6.79 12.35 1.61
CA VAL A 46 -7.91 13.31 1.54
C VAL A 46 -7.69 14.48 0.59
N LYS A 47 -6.43 14.78 0.25
CA LYS A 47 -6.05 15.87 -0.67
C LYS A 47 -5.87 15.41 -2.11
N ASP A 48 -5.84 14.10 -2.35
CA ASP A 48 -5.54 13.51 -3.64
C ASP A 48 -6.83 13.13 -4.37
N ARG A 49 -7.11 13.81 -5.48
CA ARG A 49 -8.33 13.56 -6.29
C ARG A 49 -8.37 12.17 -6.92
N ALA A 50 -7.23 11.49 -7.03
CA ALA A 50 -7.15 10.14 -7.56
C ALA A 50 -7.33 9.06 -6.48
N ALA A 51 -7.25 9.42 -5.19
CA ALA A 51 -7.37 8.47 -4.10
C ALA A 51 -8.83 8.10 -3.80
N HIS A 52 -9.06 6.86 -3.40
CA HIS A 52 -10.37 6.41 -2.91
C HIS A 52 -10.85 7.14 -1.65
N SER A 53 -9.94 7.79 -0.93
CA SER A 53 -10.21 8.56 0.29
C SER A 53 -10.29 10.08 0.04
N TYR A 54 -10.31 10.51 -1.22
CA TYR A 54 -10.45 11.92 -1.59
C TYR A 54 -11.60 12.59 -0.84
N SER A 55 -11.37 13.82 -0.37
CA SER A 55 -12.34 14.59 0.42
C SER A 55 -12.81 13.87 1.69
N GLY A 56 -12.02 12.94 2.21
CA GLY A 56 -12.35 12.16 3.41
C GLY A 56 -13.36 11.04 3.16
N HIS A 57 -13.58 10.64 1.90
CA HIS A 57 -14.51 9.56 1.58
C HIS A 57 -14.11 8.26 2.27
N ARG A 58 -14.97 7.76 3.16
CA ARG A 58 -14.75 6.51 3.91
C ARG A 58 -15.91 5.56 3.67
N SER A 59 -15.59 4.33 3.31
CA SER A 59 -16.54 3.25 3.11
C SER A 59 -15.96 1.93 3.62
N PRO A 60 -16.78 0.88 3.81
CA PRO A 60 -16.26 -0.44 4.16
C PRO A 60 -15.19 -0.94 3.17
N ALA A 61 -15.29 -0.52 1.91
CA ALA A 61 -14.38 -0.94 0.85
C ALA A 61 -12.99 -0.30 0.94
N ASN A 62 -12.83 0.89 1.52
CA ASN A 62 -11.53 1.57 1.65
C ASN A 62 -11.02 1.67 3.09
N GLU A 63 -11.67 0.95 4.01
CA GLU A 63 -11.41 0.99 5.45
C GLU A 63 -9.96 0.64 5.80
N GLY A 64 -9.30 -0.20 5.00
CA GLY A 64 -7.88 -0.55 5.15
C GLY A 64 -6.95 0.67 5.10
N LEU A 65 -7.26 1.68 4.29
CA LEU A 65 -6.48 2.92 4.22
C LEU A 65 -6.57 3.74 5.51
N TYR A 66 -7.68 3.66 6.24
CA TYR A 66 -7.88 4.39 7.50
C TYR A 66 -7.24 3.70 8.71
N ARG A 67 -6.60 2.54 8.52
CA ARG A 67 -5.89 1.82 9.57
C ARG A 67 -4.45 2.28 9.69
N LYS A 68 -3.75 1.77 10.71
CA LYS A 68 -2.33 2.09 10.94
C LYS A 68 -1.48 1.72 9.72
N GLY A 69 -0.38 2.44 9.52
CA GLY A 69 0.62 2.13 8.51
C GLY A 69 1.03 0.65 8.53
N GLY A 70 1.18 0.06 7.34
CA GLY A 70 1.46 -1.35 7.14
C GLY A 70 0.22 -2.24 7.06
N THR A 71 -0.98 -1.68 7.18
CA THR A 71 -2.21 -2.43 6.92
C THR A 71 -2.35 -2.69 5.43
N ILE A 72 -2.59 -3.94 5.05
CA ILE A 72 -2.87 -4.31 3.66
C ILE A 72 -4.27 -3.82 3.28
N TYR A 73 -4.36 -3.15 2.14
CA TYR A 73 -5.61 -2.77 1.51
C TYR A 73 -5.66 -3.42 0.14
N ILE A 74 -6.51 -4.44 -0.02
CA ILE A 74 -6.76 -5.08 -1.32
C ILE A 74 -8.19 -4.79 -1.72
N TYR A 75 -8.38 -4.31 -2.94
CA TYR A 75 -9.70 -4.13 -3.53
C TYR A 75 -9.78 -4.77 -4.91
N ALA A 76 -10.99 -5.14 -5.30
CA ALA A 76 -11.28 -5.63 -6.63
C ALA A 76 -11.88 -4.50 -7.48
N GLN A 77 -11.35 -4.32 -8.68
CA GLN A 77 -11.94 -3.46 -9.69
C GLN A 77 -12.03 -4.23 -11.00
N ARG A 78 -13.26 -4.51 -11.43
CA ARG A 78 -13.55 -5.46 -12.52
C ARG A 78 -12.96 -6.83 -12.18
N GLN A 79 -12.18 -7.44 -13.09
CA GLN A 79 -11.54 -8.74 -12.91
C GLN A 79 -10.18 -8.71 -12.18
N TYR A 80 -9.69 -7.54 -11.74
CA TYR A 80 -8.35 -7.40 -11.17
C TYR A 80 -8.39 -7.05 -9.69
N PHE A 81 -7.38 -7.52 -8.97
CA PHE A 81 -7.07 -7.10 -7.61
C PHE A 81 -5.95 -6.08 -7.61
N PHE A 82 -6.09 -5.07 -6.77
CA PHE A 82 -5.11 -4.02 -6.54
C PHE A 82 -4.59 -4.17 -5.13
N PHE A 83 -3.26 -4.14 -4.98
CA PHE A 83 -2.59 -4.37 -3.70
C PHE A 83 -1.94 -3.09 -3.22
N ASP A 84 -2.53 -2.52 -2.18
CA ASP A 84 -2.06 -1.33 -1.51
C ASP A 84 -1.59 -1.65 -0.09
N VAL A 85 -0.67 -0.82 0.40
CA VAL A 85 -0.28 -0.78 1.81
C VAL A 85 -0.59 0.60 2.37
N ALA A 86 -1.39 0.65 3.43
CA ALA A 86 -1.69 1.88 4.15
C ALA A 86 -0.39 2.48 4.72
N THR A 87 -0.32 3.79 4.71
CA THR A 87 0.79 4.58 5.26
C THR A 87 0.24 5.60 6.25
N GLN A 88 1.12 6.25 7.00
CA GLN A 88 0.76 7.22 8.02
C GLN A 88 0.08 6.59 9.26
N GLU A 89 -0.32 7.44 10.18
CA GLU A 89 -1.00 7.08 11.42
C GLU A 89 -2.47 6.70 11.16
N TYR A 90 -3.10 6.10 12.17
CA TYR A 90 -4.52 5.77 12.13
C TYR A 90 -5.38 6.99 11.74
N ASN A 91 -6.39 6.75 10.89
CA ASN A 91 -7.28 7.76 10.30
C ASN A 91 -6.63 8.77 9.31
N GLU A 92 -5.37 8.62 8.91
CA GLU A 92 -4.76 9.39 7.82
C GLU A 92 -4.68 8.52 6.55
N PRO A 93 -5.66 8.59 5.62
CA PRO A 93 -5.92 7.53 4.66
C PRO A 93 -5.04 7.62 3.39
N GLN A 94 -3.73 7.57 3.58
CA GLN A 94 -2.73 7.56 2.51
C GLN A 94 -2.22 6.12 2.28
N GLY A 95 -1.81 5.81 1.06
CA GLY A 95 -1.38 4.46 0.73
C GLY A 95 -0.39 4.40 -0.43
N VAL A 96 0.23 3.23 -0.58
CA VAL A 96 1.08 2.91 -1.73
C VAL A 96 0.50 1.71 -2.46
N LEU A 97 0.15 1.90 -3.73
CA LEU A 97 -0.22 0.83 -4.65
C LEU A 97 1.05 0.21 -5.23
N ILE A 98 1.21 -1.11 -5.15
CA ILE A 98 2.26 -1.83 -5.85
C ILE A 98 1.77 -2.18 -7.25
N ARG A 99 2.52 -1.76 -8.27
CA ARG A 99 2.10 -1.87 -9.68
C ARG A 99 2.84 -2.95 -10.45
N ALA A 100 4.11 -3.18 -10.12
CA ALA A 100 4.89 -4.22 -10.75
C ALA A 100 5.97 -4.76 -9.80
N ILE A 101 6.28 -6.03 -10.00
CA ILE A 101 7.46 -6.70 -9.44
C ILE A 101 8.30 -7.30 -10.56
N GLU A 102 9.61 -7.39 -10.35
CA GLU A 102 10.52 -8.24 -11.11
C GLU A 102 10.59 -9.61 -10.42
N PRO A 103 10.01 -10.68 -11.01
CA PRO A 103 9.99 -12.00 -10.39
C PRO A 103 11.39 -12.61 -10.23
N VAL A 104 11.59 -13.40 -9.16
CA VAL A 104 12.83 -14.14 -8.86
C VAL A 104 12.60 -15.61 -8.58
#